data_AF-A0A356BYV9-F1
#
_entry.id   AF-A0A356BYV9-F1
#
_cell.length_a   1.000
_cell.length_b   1.000
_cell.length_c   1.000
_cell.angle_alpha   90.00
_cell.angle_beta   90.00
_cell.angle_gamma   90.00
#
_symmetry.space_group_name_H-M   'P 1'
#
loop_
_entity.id
_entity.type
_entity.pdbx_description
1 polymer ?
#
loop_
_entity_poly.entity_id
_entity_poly.type
_entity_poly.pdbx_seq_one_letter_code
_entity_poly.pdbx_strand_id
1 'polypeptide(L)'
;MKGAEAINSQPILRQIQSNEVLMTAILAWAIAQFFKIISWAFVSRELNFKRLVEPGGMPSSHSAFVTSLCTGIGIHEGFNSTMFALAAVFAVIVMYDASGVRRAAGKQARVLNSIIEDLNRKELHPERLRELLGHTPFEVLVGATLGVLVALWRM
;
A
#
# COMPACT_ATOMS: atom_id res chain seq x y z
N MET A 1 29.07 0.38 39.42
CA MET A 1 27.70 -0.13 39.24
C MET A 1 27.52 -0.49 37.77
N LYS A 2 27.03 -1.71 37.54
CA LYS A 2 26.67 -2.33 36.25
C LYS A 2 25.97 -1.31 35.37
N GLY A 3 26.23 -1.14 34.09
CA GLY A 3 26.83 -1.98 33.07
C GLY A 3 26.35 -1.29 31.81
N ALA A 4 27.25 -0.63 31.09
CA ALA A 4 26.92 -0.05 29.80
C ALA A 4 26.53 -1.23 28.90
N GLU A 5 25.22 -1.46 28.76
CA GLU A 5 24.68 -2.44 27.86
C GLU A 5 25.24 -2.14 26.48
N ALA A 6 25.90 -3.15 25.92
CA ALA A 6 26.62 -3.10 24.67
C ALA A 6 25.76 -2.39 23.61
N ILE A 7 26.26 -1.27 23.08
CA ILE A 7 25.73 -0.67 21.86
C ILE A 7 25.84 -1.76 20.79
N ASN A 8 24.66 -2.31 20.49
CA ASN A 8 24.34 -3.45 19.63
C ASN A 8 25.42 -3.77 18.59
N SER A 9 26.17 -4.87 18.81
CA SER A 9 27.25 -5.35 17.91
C SER A 9 26.74 -5.95 16.58
N GLN A 10 25.45 -5.78 16.29
CA GLN A 10 24.82 -6.31 15.08
C GLN A 10 24.92 -5.30 13.94
N PRO A 11 25.27 -5.74 12.72
CA PRO A 11 25.24 -4.87 11.55
C PRO A 11 23.82 -4.29 11.36
N ILE A 12 23.73 -3.04 10.90
CA ILE A 12 22.46 -2.30 10.73
C ILE A 12 21.41 -3.14 10.00
N LEU A 13 21.82 -3.90 8.98
CA LEU A 13 20.94 -4.79 8.23
C LEU A 13 20.24 -5.82 9.13
N ARG A 14 20.96 -6.39 10.09
CA ARG A 14 20.40 -7.38 11.01
C ARG A 14 19.43 -6.75 12.01
N GLN A 15 19.64 -5.49 12.39
CA GLN A 15 18.71 -4.73 13.23
C GLN A 15 17.37 -4.47 12.50
N ILE A 16 17.43 -4.12 11.21
CA ILE A 16 16.25 -3.93 10.37
C ILE A 16 15.50 -5.27 10.20
N GLN A 17 16.23 -6.36 9.93
CA GLN A 17 15.63 -7.69 9.79
C GLN A 17 15.00 -8.21 11.09
N SER A 18 15.57 -7.87 12.25
CA SER A 18 14.99 -8.22 13.55
C SER A 18 13.82 -7.34 13.97
N ASN A 19 13.51 -6.27 13.24
CA ASN A 19 12.36 -5.43 13.56
C ASN A 19 11.07 -6.16 13.15
N GLU A 20 10.43 -6.78 14.14
CA GLU A 20 9.25 -7.62 13.90
C GLU A 20 8.10 -6.84 13.28
N VAL A 21 7.79 -5.65 13.79
CA VAL A 21 6.76 -4.75 13.26
C VAL A 21 6.98 -4.46 11.78
N LEU A 22 8.20 -4.03 11.42
CA LEU A 22 8.56 -3.71 10.04
C LEU A 22 8.45 -4.94 9.14
N MET A 23 8.96 -6.08 9.61
CA MET A 23 8.91 -7.30 8.82
C MET A 23 7.47 -7.80 8.62
N THR A 24 6.58 -7.59 9.59
CA THR A 24 5.16 -7.93 9.48
C THR A 24 4.48 -7.04 8.45
N ALA A 25 4.80 -5.75 8.45
CA ALA A 25 4.30 -4.81 7.45
C ALA A 25 4.75 -5.23 6.04
N ILE A 26 6.06 -5.50 5.84
CA ILE A 26 6.61 -5.94 4.55
C ILE A 26 5.95 -7.24 4.08
N LEU A 27 5.72 -8.19 5.00
CA LEU A 27 5.03 -9.44 4.68
C LEU A 27 3.58 -9.18 4.24
N ALA A 28 2.83 -8.34 4.96
CA ALA A 28 1.46 -7.99 4.59
C ALA A 28 1.39 -7.34 3.20
N TRP A 29 2.34 -6.45 2.90
CA TRP A 29 2.48 -5.87 1.57
C TRP A 29 2.76 -6.92 0.50
N ALA A 30 3.69 -7.85 0.75
CA ALA A 30 4.04 -8.91 -0.19
C ALA A 30 2.84 -9.84 -0.46
N ILE A 31 2.11 -10.24 0.59
CA ILE A 31 0.88 -11.03 0.49
C ILE A 31 -0.19 -10.29 -0.33
N ALA A 32 -0.37 -8.99 -0.10
CA ALA A 32 -1.32 -8.18 -0.86
C ALA A 32 -0.95 -8.10 -2.36
N GLN A 33 0.34 -7.95 -2.68
CA GLN A 33 0.80 -7.98 -4.07
C GLN A 33 0.59 -9.34 -4.73
N PHE A 34 0.85 -10.43 -3.99
CA PHE A 34 0.60 -11.79 -4.48
C PHE A 34 -0.89 -12.01 -4.77
N PHE A 35 -1.79 -11.63 -3.85
CA PHE A 35 -3.23 -11.73 -4.09
C PHE A 35 -3.71 -10.83 -5.23
N LYS A 36 -3.05 -9.70 -5.48
CA LYS A 36 -3.37 -8.85 -6.63
C LYS A 36 -3.11 -9.57 -7.96
N ILE A 37 -1.99 -10.28 -8.09
CA ILE A 37 -1.68 -11.08 -9.28
C ILE A 37 -2.77 -12.14 -9.48
N ILE A 38 -3.12 -12.86 -8.42
CA ILE A 38 -4.13 -13.93 -8.47
C ILE A 38 -5.49 -13.36 -8.86
N SER A 39 -5.94 -12.31 -8.18
CA SER A 39 -7.24 -11.67 -8.43
C SER A 39 -7.32 -11.20 -9.88
N TRP A 40 -6.24 -10.64 -10.41
CA TRP A 40 -6.17 -10.21 -11.80
C TRP A 40 -6.19 -11.38 -12.79
N ALA A 41 -5.47 -12.46 -12.51
CA ALA A 41 -5.44 -13.66 -13.35
C ALA A 41 -6.83 -14.31 -13.45
N PHE A 42 -7.58 -14.36 -12.35
CA PHE A 42 -8.96 -14.86 -12.34
C PHE A 42 -9.91 -14.00 -13.17
N VAL A 43 -9.79 -12.67 -13.09
CA VAL A 43 -10.68 -11.75 -13.82
C VAL A 43 -10.34 -11.68 -15.31
N SER A 44 -9.05 -11.64 -15.64
CA SER A 44 -8.58 -11.35 -17.00
C SER A 44 -8.27 -12.62 -17.82
N ARG A 45 -8.24 -13.80 -17.18
CA ARG A 45 -7.84 -15.10 -17.77
C ARG A 45 -6.47 -15.11 -18.47
N GLU A 46 -5.67 -14.08 -18.22
CA GLU A 46 -4.32 -13.93 -18.72
C GLU A 46 -3.36 -13.83 -17.52
N LEU A 47 -2.05 -13.94 -17.75
CA LEU A 47 -1.01 -13.62 -16.76
C LEU A 47 -0.20 -12.44 -17.29
N ASN A 48 -0.35 -11.26 -16.69
CA ASN A 48 0.30 -10.03 -17.10
C ASN A 48 0.97 -9.41 -15.88
N PHE A 49 2.25 -9.71 -15.74
CA PHE A 49 3.09 -9.22 -14.65
C PHE A 49 3.30 -7.69 -14.70
N LYS A 50 2.97 -7.00 -15.80
CA LYS A 50 3.06 -5.53 -15.84
C LYS A 50 2.07 -4.86 -14.88
N ARG A 51 0.96 -5.52 -14.54
CA ARG A 51 -0.04 -5.06 -13.56
C ARG A 51 0.48 -4.97 -12.13
N LEU A 52 1.61 -5.62 -11.78
CA LEU A 52 2.24 -5.48 -10.47
C LEU A 52 2.73 -4.05 -10.19
N VAL A 53 3.08 -3.32 -11.25
CA VAL A 53 3.62 -1.96 -11.19
C VAL A 53 2.57 -0.92 -11.57
N GLU A 54 1.39 -1.36 -12.03
CA GLU A 54 0.28 -0.46 -12.36
C GLU A 54 -0.48 -0.04 -11.07
N PRO A 55 -0.89 1.24 -10.97
CA PRO A 55 -1.75 1.68 -9.88
C PRO A 55 -3.11 0.97 -9.89
N GLY A 56 -3.66 0.67 -8.71
CA GLY A 56 -4.98 0.06 -8.54
C GLY A 56 -4.98 -1.46 -8.32
N GLY A 57 -6.18 -2.06 -8.31
CA GLY A 57 -6.41 -3.50 -8.14
C GLY A 57 -6.68 -3.93 -6.69
N MET A 58 -7.27 -5.12 -6.54
CA MET A 58 -7.66 -5.71 -5.26
C MET A 58 -6.68 -6.81 -4.83
N PRO A 59 -6.23 -6.86 -3.56
CA PRO A 59 -6.40 -5.88 -2.49
C PRO A 59 -5.39 -4.71 -2.58
N SER A 60 -5.66 -3.61 -1.87
CA SER A 60 -4.72 -2.48 -1.80
C SER A 60 -3.49 -2.82 -0.97
N SER A 61 -2.32 -2.91 -1.61
CA SER A 61 -1.04 -3.20 -0.95
C SER A 61 -0.54 -2.07 -0.05
N HIS A 62 -0.83 -0.80 -0.39
CA HIS A 62 -0.53 0.34 0.48
C HIS A 62 -1.34 0.27 1.77
N SER A 63 -2.64 -0.06 1.66
CA SER A 63 -3.53 -0.17 2.81
C SER A 63 -3.12 -1.33 3.72
N ALA A 64 -2.79 -2.50 3.14
CA ALA A 64 -2.28 -3.65 3.89
C ALA A 64 -0.97 -3.33 4.63
N PHE A 65 -0.07 -2.59 3.98
CA PHE A 65 1.22 -2.21 4.56
C PHE A 65 1.06 -1.32 5.81
N VAL A 66 0.34 -0.21 5.68
CA VAL A 66 0.23 0.78 6.76
C VAL A 66 -0.67 0.31 7.91
N THR A 67 -1.68 -0.50 7.63
CA THR A 67 -2.54 -1.05 8.69
C THR A 67 -1.88 -2.20 9.44
N SER A 68 -1.07 -3.02 8.76
CA SER A 68 -0.20 -4.01 9.42
C SER A 68 0.83 -3.32 10.32
N LEU A 69 1.49 -2.26 9.84
CA LEU A 69 2.39 -1.42 10.63
C LEU A 69 1.68 -0.84 11.86
N CYS A 70 0.54 -0.17 11.68
CA CYS A 70 -0.21 0.44 12.76
C CYS A 70 -0.67 -0.58 13.81
N THR A 71 -1.21 -1.72 13.35
CA THR A 71 -1.66 -2.81 14.24
C THR A 71 -0.47 -3.39 15.00
N GLY A 72 0.65 -3.61 14.31
CA GLY A 72 1.85 -4.14 14.92
C GLY A 72 2.46 -3.23 15.98
N ILE A 73 2.49 -1.92 15.73
CA ILE A 73 2.90 -0.94 16.75
C ILE A 73 1.92 -0.97 17.94
N GLY A 74 0.61 -1.09 17.68
CA GLY A 74 -0.40 -1.20 18.73
C GLY A 74 -0.23 -2.44 19.61
N ILE A 75 0.15 -3.58 19.02
CA ILE A 75 0.44 -4.83 19.74
C ILE A 75 1.76 -4.73 20.51
N HIS A 76 2.81 -4.21 19.87
CA HIS A 76 4.18 -4.22 20.42
C HIS A 76 4.43 -3.12 21.45
N GLU A 77 3.94 -1.90 21.21
CA GLU A 77 4.17 -0.73 22.07
C GLU A 77 2.91 -0.29 22.84
N GLY A 78 1.76 -0.90 22.53
CA GLY A 78 0.46 -0.57 23.13
C GLY A 78 -0.30 0.50 22.35
N PHE A 79 -1.63 0.34 22.32
CA PHE A 79 -2.55 1.26 21.63
C PHE A 79 -2.64 2.67 22.26
N ASN A 80 -2.12 2.88 23.47
CA ASN A 80 -2.04 4.18 24.12
C ASN A 80 -0.68 4.90 23.87
N SER A 81 0.22 4.30 23.08
CA SER A 81 1.53 4.88 22.78
C SER A 81 1.43 6.03 21.77
N THR A 82 2.33 7.00 21.88
CA THR A 82 2.49 8.07 20.88
C THR A 82 2.84 7.50 19.50
N MET A 83 3.59 6.39 19.46
CA MET A 83 3.94 5.71 18.20
C MET A 83 2.72 5.10 17.53
N PHE A 84 1.79 4.48 18.28
CA PHE A 84 0.54 4.01 17.73
C PHE A 84 -0.30 5.17 17.16
N ALA A 85 -0.42 6.28 17.91
CA ALA A 85 -1.16 7.46 17.45
C ALA A 85 -0.58 8.01 16.13
N LEU A 86 0.75 8.11 16.03
CA LEU A 86 1.44 8.51 14.80
C LEU A 86 1.14 7.54 13.64
N ALA A 87 1.28 6.24 13.89
CA ALA A 87 1.05 5.21 12.87
C ALA A 87 -0.41 5.17 12.39
N ALA A 88 -1.37 5.37 13.30
CA ALA A 88 -2.79 5.41 12.98
C ALA A 88 -3.13 6.61 12.08
N VAL A 89 -2.66 7.80 12.44
CA VAL A 89 -2.85 9.01 11.61
C VAL A 89 -2.19 8.83 10.25
N PHE A 90 -0.96 8.31 10.21
CA PHE A 90 -0.25 8.01 8.97
C PHE A 90 -1.02 7.02 8.09
N ALA A 91 -1.54 5.93 8.68
CA ALA A 91 -2.33 4.94 7.96
C ALA A 91 -3.59 5.55 7.33
N VAL A 92 -4.32 6.39 8.06
CA VAL A 92 -5.50 7.09 7.54
C VAL A 92 -5.15 7.99 6.36
N ILE A 93 -4.09 8.79 6.46
CA ILE A 93 -3.65 9.69 5.38
C ILE A 93 -3.30 8.89 4.12
N VAL A 94 -2.53 7.80 4.27
CA VAL A 94 -2.12 6.96 3.14
C VAL A 94 -3.33 6.28 2.48
N MET A 95 -4.29 5.78 3.27
CA MET A 95 -5.52 5.19 2.73
C MET A 95 -6.40 6.22 2.03
N TYR A 96 -6.47 7.45 2.54
CA TYR A 96 -7.20 8.54 1.91
C TYR A 96 -6.55 8.99 0.60
N ASP A 97 -5.22 9.15 0.55
CA ASP A 97 -4.51 9.48 -0.71
C ASP A 97 -4.70 8.38 -1.77
N ALA A 98 -4.56 7.12 -1.35
CA ALA A 98 -4.68 5.97 -2.23
C ALA A 98 -6.07 5.85 -2.87
N SER A 99 -7.15 6.16 -2.14
CA SER A 99 -8.52 6.01 -2.63
C SER A 99 -9.17 7.30 -3.14
N GLY A 100 -8.83 8.46 -2.58
CA GLY A 100 -9.46 9.75 -2.86
C GLY A 100 -8.72 10.51 -3.93
N VAL A 101 -7.53 11.01 -3.59
CA VAL A 101 -6.75 11.94 -4.40
C VAL A 101 -6.35 11.29 -5.73
N ARG A 102 -5.74 10.09 -5.69
CA ARG A 102 -5.30 9.41 -6.91
C ARG A 102 -6.48 9.03 -7.81
N ARG A 103 -7.61 8.63 -7.22
CA ARG A 103 -8.83 8.29 -7.98
C ARG A 103 -9.43 9.52 -8.67
N ALA A 104 -9.38 10.68 -8.04
CA ALA A 104 -9.81 11.93 -8.67
C ALA A 104 -8.91 12.30 -9.86
N ALA A 105 -7.59 12.16 -9.72
CA ALA A 105 -6.64 12.38 -10.82
C ALA A 105 -6.91 11.42 -12.01
N GLY A 106 -7.23 10.14 -11.74
CA GLY A 106 -7.60 9.18 -12.77
C GLY A 106 -8.89 9.56 -13.54
N LYS A 107 -9.89 10.09 -12.83
CA LYS A 107 -11.11 10.63 -13.46
C LYS A 107 -10.81 11.85 -14.33
N GLN A 108 -9.95 12.75 -13.86
CA GLN A 108 -9.53 13.92 -14.64
C GLN A 108 -8.75 13.50 -15.89
N ALA A 109 -7.84 12.53 -15.77
CA ALA A 109 -7.08 11.96 -16.88
C ALA A 109 -8.02 11.41 -17.97
N ARG A 110 -9.07 10.68 -17.58
CA ARG A 110 -10.08 10.17 -18.52
C ARG A 110 -10.79 11.29 -19.26
N VAL A 111 -11.29 12.30 -18.54
CA VAL A 111 -11.97 13.44 -19.16
C VAL A 111 -11.04 14.17 -20.13
N LEU A 112 -9.77 14.36 -19.75
CA LEU A 112 -8.81 15.03 -20.61
C LEU A 112 -8.46 14.20 -21.87
N ASN A 113 -8.27 12.89 -21.72
CA ASN A 113 -8.06 11.98 -22.86
C ASN A 113 -9.23 12.07 -23.85
N SER A 114 -10.48 12.08 -23.36
CA SER A 114 -11.68 12.21 -24.21
C SER A 114 -11.76 13.56 -24.92
N ILE A 115 -11.46 14.67 -24.23
CA ILE A 115 -11.45 16.02 -24.84
C ILE A 115 -10.43 16.08 -26.00
N ILE A 116 -9.23 15.53 -25.81
CA ILE A 116 -8.18 15.53 -26.84
C ILE A 116 -8.61 14.69 -28.06
N GLU A 117 -9.27 13.57 -27.83
CA GLU A 117 -9.80 12.68 -28.87
C GLU A 117 -10.90 13.37 -29.69
N ASP A 118 -11.86 14.03 -29.03
CA ASP A 118 -12.95 14.78 -29.68
C ASP A 118 -12.44 15.97 -30.51
N LEU A 119 -11.37 16.63 -30.06
CA LEU A 119 -10.72 17.74 -30.77
C LEU A 119 -10.00 17.29 -32.05
N ASN A 120 -9.77 15.98 -32.25
CA ASN A 120 -9.06 15.37 -33.38
C ASN A 120 -7.73 16.08 -33.73
N ARG A 121 -7.07 16.67 -32.72
CA ARG A 121 -5.79 17.36 -32.88
C ARG A 121 -4.67 16.33 -32.96
N LYS A 122 -4.49 15.75 -34.15
CA LYS A 122 -3.40 14.80 -34.43
C LYS A 122 -2.00 15.36 -34.18
N GLU A 123 -1.83 16.69 -34.23
CA GLU A 123 -0.54 17.36 -33.95
C GLU A 123 -0.18 17.36 -32.47
N LEU A 124 -1.18 17.22 -31.59
CA LEU A 124 -0.94 16.91 -30.20
C LEU A 124 -0.79 15.38 -30.16
N HIS A 125 0.45 14.90 -30.05
CA HIS A 125 0.74 13.52 -29.62
C HIS A 125 1.02 13.46 -28.10
N PRO A 126 0.14 13.96 -27.19
CA PRO A 126 0.38 13.78 -25.78
C PRO A 126 0.22 12.30 -25.47
N GLU A 127 1.19 11.77 -24.74
CA GLU A 127 1.10 10.42 -24.19
C GLU A 127 -0.20 10.30 -23.39
N ARG A 128 -1.04 9.29 -23.70
CA ARG A 128 -2.34 9.13 -23.02
C ARG A 128 -2.12 9.04 -21.52
N LEU A 129 -2.82 9.88 -20.77
CA LEU A 129 -2.73 9.86 -19.32
C LEU A 129 -3.29 8.55 -18.78
N ARG A 130 -2.66 8.01 -17.74
CA ARG A 130 -3.17 6.82 -17.05
C ARG A 130 -4.47 7.14 -16.33
N GLU A 131 -5.54 6.49 -16.73
CA GLU A 131 -6.88 6.70 -16.13
C GLU A 131 -7.09 5.88 -14.85
N LEU A 132 -6.38 4.75 -14.73
CA LEU A 132 -6.36 3.91 -13.55
C LEU A 132 -5.32 4.45 -12.58
N LEU A 133 -5.73 5.43 -11.78
CA LEU A 133 -4.95 5.99 -10.69
C LEU A 133 -5.69 5.74 -9.37
N GLY A 134 -5.00 5.14 -8.41
CA GLY A 134 -5.54 4.85 -7.08
C GLY A 134 -6.42 3.60 -6.99
N HIS A 135 -7.05 3.45 -5.83
CA HIS A 135 -7.86 2.31 -5.44
C HIS A 135 -9.33 2.70 -5.22
N THR A 136 -10.24 1.73 -5.34
CA THR A 136 -11.60 1.94 -4.84
C THR A 136 -11.62 1.92 -3.31
N PRO A 137 -12.60 2.54 -2.64
CA PRO A 137 -12.72 2.46 -1.17
C PRO A 137 -12.82 1.02 -0.68
N PHE A 138 -13.45 0.14 -1.47
CA PHE A 138 -13.55 -1.29 -1.16
C PHE A 138 -12.19 -2.00 -1.25
N GLU A 139 -11.39 -1.73 -2.28
CA GLU A 139 -10.02 -2.27 -2.38
C GLU A 139 -9.13 -1.83 -1.21
N VAL A 140 -9.28 -0.58 -0.76
CA VAL A 140 -8.61 -0.05 0.44
C VAL A 140 -9.06 -0.80 1.69
N LEU A 141 -10.37 -0.99 1.87
CA LEU A 141 -10.92 -1.72 3.01
C LEU A 141 -10.40 -3.16 3.07
N VAL A 142 -10.43 -3.89 1.95
CA VAL A 142 -9.92 -5.27 1.89
C VAL A 142 -8.42 -5.31 2.18
N GLY A 143 -7.66 -4.35 1.64
CA GLY A 143 -6.24 -4.21 1.97
C GLY A 143 -6.02 -3.96 3.46
N ALA A 144 -6.78 -3.04 4.06
CA ALA A 144 -6.73 -2.74 5.49
C ALA A 144 -7.02 -3.97 6.36
N THR A 145 -8.09 -4.71 6.04
CA THR A 145 -8.43 -5.96 6.74
C THR A 145 -7.32 -7.00 6.61
N LEU A 146 -6.75 -7.17 5.41
CA LEU A 146 -5.62 -8.07 5.19
C LEU A 146 -4.41 -7.68 6.04
N GLY A 147 -4.09 -6.38 6.11
CA GLY A 147 -2.97 -5.89 6.94
C GLY A 147 -3.15 -6.19 8.43
N VAL A 148 -4.34 -5.91 8.96
CA VAL A 148 -4.71 -6.24 10.35
C VAL A 148 -4.59 -7.74 10.61
N LEU A 149 -5.15 -8.58 9.73
CA LEU A 149 -5.11 -10.03 9.89
C LEU A 149 -3.69 -10.60 9.86
N VAL A 150 -2.83 -10.11 8.96
CA VAL A 150 -1.42 -10.53 8.89
C VAL A 150 -0.68 -10.11 10.16
N ALA A 151 -0.96 -8.93 10.70
CA ALA A 151 -0.36 -8.50 11.95
C ALA A 151 -0.80 -9.36 13.13
N LEU A 152 -2.10 -9.63 13.27
CA LEU A 152 -2.62 -10.51 14.32
C LEU A 152 -2.11 -11.96 14.22
N TRP A 153 -1.80 -12.43 13.02
CA TRP A 153 -1.29 -13.79 12.81
C TRP A 153 0.22 -13.92 13.12
N ARG A 154 1.01 -12.88 12.84
CA ARG A 154 2.48 -12.95 12.95
C ARG A 154 3.02 -12.40 14.27
N MET A 155 2.27 -11.53 14.95
CA MET A 155 2.72 -10.78 16.14
C MET A 155 2.15 -11.31 17.44
#